data_AF-A0ABD2T2Z2-F1
#
_entry.id   AF-A0ABD2T2Z2-F1
#
_cell.length_a   1.000
_cell.length_b   1.000
_cell.length_c   1.000
_cell.angle_alpha   90.00
_cell.angle_beta   90.00
_cell.angle_gamma   90.00
#
_symmetry.space_group_name_H-M   'P 1'
#
loop_
_entity.id
_entity.type
_entity.pdbx_description
1 polymer ?
#
loop_
_entity_poly.entity_id
_entity_poly.type
_entity_poly.pdbx_seq_one_letter_code
_entity_poly.pdbx_strand_id
1 'polypeptide(L)'
;MPGSARLRDCEVLQKITSRQAEEKRLYGAICAAPAVTLLPWGLLKRKQTTCHPAFIDKISSFRAVKTNTQVSGELTTSRGPGTSFEFAICLVEQLFGEPVAREIGERLLMNPTGDDPKRQEFNEVGWSLDRTPQVLIPIANGSEEIEVVTLIDILRRAKVNVVVASVEKSAQVLASSGTKIVADKLINATSDSIFDLIILPGGTAGAERLHKSKILKKLLKEQESAGRIFGAICSSPAVLQKQGLIKDRKATAHPAVLDKLKDGVNDAQVVIDGKLITSQGLATAIQFSLAIVSKLFGHARARSVAEGLVYQYPRS
;
A
#
# COMPACT_ATOMS: atom_id res chain seq x y z
N MET A 1 -6.93 20.59 -3.45
CA MET A 1 -5.67 19.82 -3.25
C MET A 1 -4.57 20.75 -2.76
N PRO A 2 -4.46 21.00 -1.45
CA PRO A 2 -3.52 21.98 -0.91
C PRO A 2 -2.05 21.60 -1.19
N GLY A 3 -1.72 20.30 -1.22
CA GLY A 3 -0.34 19.83 -1.46
C GLY A 3 0.24 20.29 -2.80
N SER A 4 -0.33 19.85 -3.93
CA SER A 4 0.21 20.21 -5.26
C SER A 4 0.17 21.71 -5.55
N ALA A 5 -0.82 22.44 -5.01
CA ALA A 5 -0.86 23.90 -5.12
C ALA A 5 0.31 24.55 -4.36
N ARG A 6 0.58 24.12 -3.12
CA ARG A 6 1.75 24.59 -2.36
C ARG A 6 3.08 24.28 -3.05
N LEU A 7 3.18 23.12 -3.71
CA LEU A 7 4.37 22.78 -4.50
C LEU A 7 4.52 23.69 -5.72
N ARG A 8 3.43 23.97 -6.45
CA ARG A 8 3.40 24.90 -7.58
C ARG A 8 3.86 26.31 -7.18
N ASP A 9 3.43 26.77 -6.01
CA ASP A 9 3.70 28.13 -5.51
C ASP A 9 5.08 28.24 -4.82
N CYS A 10 5.87 27.15 -4.79
CA CYS A 10 7.22 27.15 -4.23
C CYS A 10 8.26 27.56 -5.28
N GLU A 11 8.65 28.83 -5.29
CA GLU A 11 9.62 29.39 -6.24
C GLU A 11 10.97 28.67 -6.23
N VAL A 12 11.44 28.25 -5.05
CA VAL A 12 12.71 27.51 -4.90
C VAL A 12 12.64 26.18 -5.63
N LEU A 13 11.53 25.44 -5.45
CA LEU A 13 11.32 24.16 -6.14
C LEU A 13 11.19 24.38 -7.65
N GLN A 14 10.45 25.40 -8.08
CA GLN A 14 10.33 25.75 -9.50
C GLN A 14 11.70 25.99 -10.13
N LYS A 15 12.57 26.78 -9.49
CA LYS A 15 13.93 27.06 -9.99
C LYS A 15 14.76 25.78 -10.10
N ILE A 16 14.73 24.92 -9.08
CA ILE A 16 15.47 23.65 -9.08
C ILE A 16 14.98 22.73 -10.21
N THR A 17 13.67 22.55 -10.36
CA THR A 17 13.11 21.65 -11.37
C THR A 17 13.28 22.20 -12.79
N SER A 18 13.15 23.52 -12.99
CA SER A 18 13.38 24.14 -14.30
C SER A 18 14.82 23.97 -14.75
N ARG A 19 15.78 24.18 -13.83
CA ARG A 19 17.20 23.94 -14.10
C ARG A 19 17.50 22.47 -14.45
N GLN A 20 16.90 21.51 -13.75
CA GLN A 20 17.01 20.09 -14.11
C GLN A 20 16.56 19.83 -15.55
N ALA A 21 15.42 20.40 -15.95
CA ALA A 21 14.90 20.26 -17.31
C ALA A 21 15.78 20.95 -18.37
N GLU A 22 16.30 22.16 -18.08
CA GLU A 22 17.22 22.90 -18.96
C GLU A 22 18.55 22.16 -19.17
N GLU A 23 19.07 21.53 -18.11
CA GLU A 23 20.28 20.70 -18.13
C GLU A 23 20.03 19.28 -18.69
N LYS A 24 18.84 19.00 -19.22
CA LYS A 24 18.42 17.69 -19.75
C LYS A 24 18.62 16.54 -18.77
N ARG A 25 18.33 16.77 -17.49
CA ARG A 25 18.36 15.77 -16.43
C ARG A 25 16.95 15.27 -16.13
N LEU A 26 16.86 14.06 -15.57
CA LEU A 26 15.59 13.42 -15.26
C LEU A 26 14.77 14.23 -14.25
N TYR A 27 13.47 14.36 -14.52
CA TYR A 27 12.48 14.88 -13.59
C TYR A 27 11.15 14.16 -13.80
N GLY A 28 10.31 14.16 -12.78
CA GLY A 28 9.03 13.47 -12.89
C GLY A 28 7.94 14.02 -11.99
N ALA A 29 6.71 13.69 -12.34
CA ALA A 29 5.53 14.10 -11.61
C ALA A 29 4.43 13.05 -11.71
N ILE A 30 3.77 12.78 -10.58
CA ILE A 30 2.70 11.79 -10.49
C ILE A 30 1.39 12.44 -10.02
N CYS A 31 0.27 11.79 -10.33
CA CYS A 31 -1.05 12.22 -9.90
C CYS A 31 -1.42 13.57 -10.52
N ALA A 32 -1.79 14.57 -9.72
CA ALA A 32 -2.17 15.89 -10.22
C ALA A 32 -0.97 16.81 -10.51
N ALA A 33 0.23 16.45 -10.05
CA ALA A 33 1.41 17.31 -10.18
C ALA A 33 1.77 17.68 -11.64
N PRO A 34 1.62 16.80 -12.66
CA PRO A 34 1.84 17.20 -14.04
C PRO A 34 0.97 18.42 -14.44
N ALA A 35 -0.34 18.35 -14.21
CA ALA A 35 -1.28 19.41 -14.59
C ALA A 35 -1.27 20.62 -13.64
N VAL A 36 -0.99 20.42 -12.35
CA VAL A 36 -1.09 21.48 -11.33
C VAL A 36 0.25 22.18 -11.12
N THR A 37 1.38 21.50 -11.28
CA THR A 37 2.71 22.02 -10.94
C THR A 37 3.56 22.21 -12.19
N LEU A 38 3.78 21.15 -12.99
CA LEU A 38 4.69 21.23 -14.15
C LEU A 38 4.11 22.06 -15.30
N LEU A 39 2.79 21.99 -15.54
CA LEU A 39 2.13 22.72 -16.62
C LEU A 39 2.28 24.25 -16.45
N PRO A 40 1.95 24.88 -15.29
CA PRO A 40 2.19 26.30 -15.08
C PRO A 40 3.65 26.74 -15.22
N TRP A 41 4.60 25.85 -14.88
CA TRP A 41 6.03 26.12 -15.04
C TRP A 41 6.53 25.96 -16.48
N GLY A 42 5.66 25.59 -17.43
CA GLY A 42 6.03 25.41 -18.84
C GLY A 42 6.78 24.11 -19.14
N LEU A 43 6.93 23.21 -18.15
CA LEU A 43 7.77 22.01 -18.25
C LEU A 43 7.11 20.85 -19.02
N LEU A 44 5.88 21.02 -19.52
CA LEU A 44 5.19 20.05 -20.39
C LEU A 44 5.23 20.40 -21.88
N LYS A 45 6.00 21.43 -22.28
CA LYS A 45 6.02 21.90 -23.66
C LYS A 45 6.62 20.83 -24.58
N ARG A 46 5.83 20.38 -25.57
CA ARG A 46 6.18 19.33 -26.55
C ARG A 46 6.47 17.95 -25.93
N LYS A 47 6.00 17.70 -24.71
CA LYS A 47 6.13 16.41 -24.03
C LYS A 47 4.79 15.69 -24.03
N GLN A 48 4.79 14.40 -24.35
CA GLN A 48 3.63 13.54 -24.07
C GLN A 48 3.54 13.33 -22.55
N THR A 49 2.34 13.38 -22.00
CA THR A 49 2.15 13.42 -20.55
C THR A 49 0.90 12.68 -20.13
N THR A 50 1.05 11.83 -19.11
CA THR A 50 -0.08 11.26 -18.38
C THR A 50 -0.29 12.00 -17.06
N CYS A 51 -1.49 11.95 -16.51
CA CYS A 51 -1.86 12.65 -15.29
C CYS A 51 -3.06 11.95 -14.66
N HIS A 52 -3.38 12.32 -13.42
CA HIS A 52 -4.61 11.87 -12.78
C HIS A 52 -5.84 12.18 -13.65
N PRO A 53 -6.79 11.23 -13.83
CA PRO A 53 -7.95 11.41 -14.71
C PRO A 53 -8.72 12.71 -14.46
N ALA A 54 -8.95 13.06 -13.20
CA ALA A 54 -9.64 14.31 -12.82
C ALA A 54 -8.91 15.62 -13.21
N PHE A 55 -7.67 15.54 -13.71
CA PHE A 55 -6.87 16.71 -14.10
C PHE A 55 -6.36 16.65 -15.55
N ILE A 56 -6.61 15.55 -16.27
CA ILE A 56 -6.04 15.34 -17.60
C ILE A 56 -6.54 16.37 -18.62
N ASP A 57 -7.78 16.85 -18.47
CA ASP A 57 -8.40 17.84 -19.38
C ASP A 57 -7.73 19.22 -19.30
N LYS A 58 -6.91 19.47 -18.27
CA LYS A 58 -6.08 20.69 -18.18
C LYS A 58 -4.86 20.64 -19.11
N ILE A 59 -4.48 19.44 -19.54
CA ILE A 59 -3.38 19.23 -20.47
C ILE A 59 -4.00 19.16 -21.88
N SER A 60 -3.39 19.87 -22.84
CA SER A 60 -3.84 19.84 -24.24
C SER A 60 -3.99 18.40 -24.75
N SER A 61 -5.10 18.13 -25.44
CA SER A 61 -5.44 16.81 -25.99
C SER A 61 -4.34 16.21 -26.88
N PHE A 62 -3.56 17.05 -27.57
CA PHE A 62 -2.41 16.62 -28.39
C PHE A 62 -1.22 16.07 -27.57
N ARG A 63 -1.17 16.33 -26.27
CA ARG A 63 -0.09 15.89 -25.35
C ARG A 63 -0.56 14.87 -24.34
N ALA A 64 -1.84 14.90 -23.98
CA ALA A 64 -2.41 14.01 -22.99
C ALA A 64 -2.47 12.56 -23.50
N VAL A 65 -1.92 11.62 -22.71
CA VAL A 65 -2.00 10.18 -22.96
C VAL A 65 -2.62 9.46 -21.75
N LYS A 66 -3.14 8.25 -21.97
CA LYS A 66 -3.88 7.47 -20.95
C LYS A 66 -3.07 6.34 -20.32
N THR A 67 -1.80 6.17 -20.69
CA THR A 67 -0.90 5.16 -20.13
C THR A 67 -0.68 5.39 -18.63
N ASN A 68 -0.48 4.33 -17.86
CA ASN A 68 -0.23 4.41 -16.41
C ASN A 68 1.02 5.24 -16.10
N THR A 69 2.05 5.04 -16.91
CA THR A 69 3.30 5.80 -16.88
C THR A 69 3.64 6.27 -18.30
N GLN A 70 4.21 7.46 -18.43
CA GLN A 70 4.65 8.04 -19.70
C GLN A 70 6.02 8.68 -19.55
N VAL A 71 6.97 8.24 -20.36
CA VAL A 71 8.30 8.86 -20.52
C VAL A 71 8.30 9.72 -21.79
N SER A 72 8.79 10.95 -21.70
CA SER A 72 8.95 11.83 -22.86
C SER A 72 10.28 12.59 -22.73
N GLY A 73 11.35 12.03 -23.32
CA GLY A 73 12.71 12.46 -23.02
C GLY A 73 13.00 12.31 -21.52
N GLU A 74 13.35 13.41 -20.87
CA GLU A 74 13.76 13.46 -19.46
C GLU A 74 12.58 13.52 -18.47
N LEU A 75 11.36 13.71 -18.98
CA LEU A 75 10.14 13.78 -18.17
C LEU A 75 9.51 12.40 -18.03
N THR A 76 9.33 11.94 -16.79
CA THR A 76 8.48 10.78 -16.47
C THR A 76 7.22 11.22 -15.74
N THR A 77 6.05 10.78 -16.20
CA THR A 77 4.77 11.07 -15.53
C THR A 77 3.96 9.83 -15.25
N SER A 78 3.11 9.88 -14.23
CA SER A 78 2.25 8.76 -13.85
C SER A 78 0.89 9.21 -13.29
N ARG A 79 -0.13 8.35 -13.38
CA ARG A 79 -1.53 8.77 -13.21
C ARG A 79 -1.98 8.94 -11.77
N GLY A 80 -1.51 8.13 -10.82
CA GLY A 80 -2.03 8.20 -9.45
C GLY A 80 -1.33 7.28 -8.47
N PRO A 81 -1.79 7.22 -7.21
CA PRO A 81 -1.22 6.34 -6.19
C PRO A 81 -1.16 4.86 -6.62
N GLY A 82 -2.16 4.37 -7.36
CA GLY A 82 -2.23 3.01 -7.86
C GLY A 82 -1.17 2.65 -8.90
N THR A 83 -0.52 3.65 -9.51
CA THR A 83 0.53 3.47 -10.52
C THR A 83 1.92 3.84 -9.99
N SER A 84 2.07 4.02 -8.66
CA SER A 84 3.32 4.51 -8.06
C SER A 84 4.49 3.53 -8.16
N PHE A 85 4.23 2.21 -8.10
CA PHE A 85 5.27 1.20 -8.29
C PHE A 85 5.80 1.21 -9.72
N GLU A 86 4.92 1.22 -10.72
CA GLU A 86 5.32 1.35 -12.13
C GLU A 86 6.13 2.63 -12.37
N PHE A 87 5.71 3.74 -11.78
CA PHE A 87 6.43 5.01 -11.86
C PHE A 87 7.83 4.91 -11.26
N ALA A 88 7.97 4.31 -10.07
CA ALA A 88 9.27 4.15 -9.42
C ALA A 88 10.20 3.23 -10.22
N ILE A 89 9.70 2.10 -10.74
CA ILE A 89 10.49 1.17 -11.56
C ILE A 89 10.94 1.82 -12.87
N CYS A 90 10.08 2.62 -13.50
CA CYS A 90 10.44 3.38 -14.69
C CYS A 90 11.58 4.39 -14.42
N LEU A 91 11.62 4.99 -13.23
CA LEU A 91 12.73 5.86 -12.83
C LEU A 91 14.01 5.06 -12.53
N VAL A 92 13.90 3.90 -11.89
CA VAL A 92 15.03 2.99 -11.67
C VAL A 92 15.64 2.57 -13.00
N GLU A 93 14.83 2.20 -13.98
CA GLU A 93 15.28 1.82 -15.32
C GLU A 93 16.08 2.94 -16.00
N GLN A 94 15.59 4.18 -15.95
CA GLN A 94 16.29 5.32 -16.52
C GLN A 94 17.59 5.66 -15.78
N LEU A 95 17.69 5.35 -14.49
CA LEU A 95 18.88 5.64 -13.67
C LEU A 95 19.94 4.53 -13.72
N PHE A 96 19.51 3.28 -13.79
CA PHE A 96 20.37 2.12 -13.55
C PHE A 96 20.28 1.03 -14.64
N GLY A 97 19.37 1.20 -15.61
CA GLY A 97 19.15 0.26 -16.71
C GLY A 97 18.08 -0.79 -16.42
N GLU A 98 17.57 -1.39 -17.49
CA GLU A 98 16.53 -2.43 -17.49
C GLU A 98 16.86 -3.63 -16.59
N PRO A 99 18.10 -4.18 -16.55
CA PRO A 99 18.38 -5.34 -15.71
C PRO A 99 18.15 -5.08 -14.21
N VAL A 100 18.52 -3.89 -13.73
CA VAL A 100 18.33 -3.48 -12.33
C VAL A 100 16.86 -3.24 -12.03
N ALA A 101 16.13 -2.60 -12.95
CA ALA A 101 14.70 -2.39 -12.82
C ALA A 101 13.92 -3.72 -12.73
N ARG A 102 14.29 -4.70 -13.56
CA ARG A 102 13.70 -6.05 -13.54
C ARG A 102 13.98 -6.78 -12.23
N GLU A 103 15.23 -6.77 -11.75
CA GLU A 103 15.60 -7.38 -10.47
C GLU A 103 14.82 -6.79 -9.30
N ILE A 104 14.66 -5.45 -9.27
CA ILE A 104 13.89 -4.79 -8.22
C ILE A 104 12.40 -5.13 -8.33
N GLY A 105 11.83 -5.13 -9.55
CA GLY A 105 10.44 -5.51 -9.78
C GLY A 105 10.11 -6.93 -9.29
N GLU A 106 10.99 -7.89 -9.59
CA GLU A 106 10.88 -9.28 -9.13
C GLU A 106 10.91 -9.36 -7.59
N ARG A 107 11.83 -8.63 -6.93
CA ARG A 107 11.91 -8.57 -5.46
C ARG A 107 10.68 -7.94 -4.79
N LEU A 108 10.03 -7.00 -5.47
CA LEU A 108 8.80 -6.36 -4.99
C LEU A 108 7.55 -7.22 -5.22
N LEU A 109 7.69 -8.38 -5.87
CA LEU A 109 6.58 -9.24 -6.31
C LEU A 109 5.61 -8.53 -7.26
N MET A 110 6.12 -7.62 -8.09
CA MET A 110 5.31 -6.97 -9.12
C MET A 110 4.97 -8.01 -10.19
N ASN A 111 3.70 -8.08 -10.59
CA ASN A 111 3.27 -8.96 -11.67
C ASN A 111 3.47 -8.26 -13.03
N PRO A 112 4.44 -8.67 -13.87
CA PRO A 112 4.66 -8.05 -15.17
C PRO A 112 3.63 -8.45 -16.22
N THR A 113 2.86 -9.53 -16.03
CA THR A 113 1.95 -10.08 -17.04
C THR A 113 0.62 -9.35 -17.13
N GLY A 114 0.29 -8.50 -16.15
CA GLY A 114 -0.98 -7.77 -16.12
C GLY A 114 -2.21 -8.65 -15.85
N ASP A 115 -2.01 -9.92 -15.46
CA ASP A 115 -3.11 -10.80 -15.07
C ASP A 115 -3.84 -10.24 -13.86
N ASP A 116 -5.17 -10.43 -13.83
CA ASP A 116 -6.00 -10.00 -12.72
C ASP A 116 -5.49 -10.61 -11.41
N PRO A 117 -5.38 -9.81 -10.34
CA PRO A 117 -4.84 -10.26 -9.07
C PRO A 117 -5.67 -11.41 -8.50
N LYS A 118 -5.03 -12.57 -8.31
CA LYS A 118 -5.70 -13.76 -7.79
C LYS A 118 -5.98 -13.61 -6.30
N ARG A 119 -7.27 -13.53 -5.97
CA ARG A 119 -7.79 -13.67 -4.61
C ARG A 119 -8.45 -15.04 -4.48
N GLN A 120 -8.16 -15.75 -3.39
CA GLN A 120 -8.85 -16.98 -3.03
C GLN A 120 -9.56 -16.80 -1.69
N GLU A 121 -10.77 -17.35 -1.58
CA GLU A 121 -11.57 -17.32 -0.37
C GLU A 121 -12.02 -18.74 -0.01
N PHE A 122 -11.75 -19.10 1.24
CA PHE A 122 -12.09 -20.37 1.86
C PHE A 122 -13.00 -20.12 3.05
N ASN A 123 -13.86 -21.08 3.38
CA ASN A 123 -14.77 -21.02 4.52
C ASN A 123 -15.52 -19.66 4.60
N GLU A 124 -16.19 -19.28 3.52
CA GLU A 124 -16.75 -17.93 3.34
C GLU A 124 -17.71 -17.55 4.48
N VAL A 125 -17.47 -16.36 5.07
CA VAL A 125 -18.34 -15.76 6.08
C VAL A 125 -18.49 -14.25 5.84
N GLY A 126 -19.65 -13.69 6.20
CA GLY A 126 -19.89 -12.25 6.14
C GLY A 126 -19.05 -11.47 7.16
N TRP A 127 -18.57 -10.27 6.79
CA TRP A 127 -17.80 -9.36 7.68
C TRP A 127 -18.55 -8.05 7.98
N SER A 128 -19.80 -7.93 7.53
CA SER A 128 -20.60 -6.72 7.68
C SER A 128 -20.75 -6.32 9.16
N LEU A 129 -20.61 -5.03 9.41
CA LEU A 129 -20.75 -4.41 10.74
C LEU A 129 -21.81 -3.30 10.64
N ASP A 130 -22.58 -3.12 11.71
CA ASP A 130 -23.64 -2.11 11.84
C ASP A 130 -23.12 -0.69 12.16
N ARG A 131 -21.81 -0.58 12.40
CA ARG A 131 -21.11 0.64 12.82
C ARG A 131 -19.81 0.81 12.05
N THR A 132 -19.19 1.99 12.19
CA THR A 132 -17.86 2.25 11.63
C THR A 132 -16.81 1.30 12.24
N PRO A 133 -16.11 0.49 11.43
CA PRO A 133 -15.14 -0.48 11.95
C PRO A 133 -13.94 0.20 12.62
N GLN A 134 -13.50 -0.38 13.74
CA GLN A 134 -12.29 -0.03 14.47
C GLN A 134 -11.16 -1.00 14.07
N VAL A 135 -10.10 -0.47 13.48
CA VAL A 135 -8.98 -1.29 12.98
C VAL A 135 -7.69 -0.92 13.68
N LEU A 136 -6.99 -1.92 14.20
CA LEU A 136 -5.64 -1.77 14.74
C LEU A 136 -4.60 -2.17 13.69
N ILE A 137 -3.66 -1.26 13.42
CA ILE A 137 -2.42 -1.54 12.70
C ILE A 137 -1.26 -1.34 13.68
N PRO A 138 -0.73 -2.42 14.30
CA PRO A 138 0.42 -2.31 15.16
C PRO A 138 1.69 -2.16 14.31
N ILE A 139 2.56 -1.22 14.69
CA ILE A 139 3.83 -0.96 14.01
C ILE A 139 4.99 -1.10 14.98
N ALA A 140 6.16 -1.43 14.46
CA ALA A 140 7.40 -1.61 15.21
C ALA A 140 8.58 -1.04 14.42
N ASN A 141 9.73 -0.92 15.07
CA ASN A 141 10.97 -0.67 14.36
C ASN A 141 11.25 -1.80 13.35
N GLY A 142 11.51 -1.45 12.10
CA GLY A 142 11.69 -2.38 11.00
C GLY A 142 10.39 -2.94 10.39
N SER A 143 9.23 -2.38 10.73
CA SER A 143 8.00 -2.59 9.93
C SER A 143 8.20 -2.10 8.50
N GLU A 144 7.56 -2.76 7.53
CA GLU A 144 7.60 -2.36 6.12
C GLU A 144 6.74 -1.09 5.91
N GLU A 145 7.37 0.02 5.53
CA GLU A 145 6.72 1.34 5.46
C GLU A 145 5.63 1.45 4.39
N ILE A 146 5.82 0.84 3.22
CA ILE A 146 4.88 0.95 2.11
C ILE A 146 3.60 0.17 2.45
N GLU A 147 3.73 -1.02 3.02
CA GLU A 147 2.60 -1.81 3.52
C GLU A 147 1.82 -1.04 4.60
N VAL A 148 2.53 -0.47 5.58
CA VAL A 148 1.92 0.33 6.67
C VAL A 148 1.13 1.50 6.11
N VAL A 149 1.76 2.35 5.28
CA VAL A 149 1.12 3.57 4.77
C VAL A 149 -0.04 3.24 3.83
N THR A 150 0.11 2.21 2.99
CA THR A 150 -0.95 1.76 2.06
C THR A 150 -2.18 1.27 2.81
N LEU A 151 -2.00 0.42 3.83
CA LEU A 151 -3.09 -0.06 4.67
C LEU A 151 -3.83 1.10 5.35
N ILE A 152 -3.08 2.02 5.96
CA ILE A 152 -3.65 3.19 6.64
C ILE A 152 -4.45 4.05 5.67
N ASP A 153 -3.87 4.42 4.53
CA ASP A 153 -4.49 5.33 3.56
C ASP A 153 -5.77 4.74 2.96
N ILE A 154 -5.72 3.49 2.49
CA ILE A 154 -6.88 2.85 1.82
C ILE A 154 -8.03 2.65 2.80
N LEU A 155 -7.76 2.16 4.02
CA LEU A 155 -8.80 1.96 5.02
C LEU A 155 -9.41 3.30 5.46
N ARG A 156 -8.60 4.35 5.66
CA ARG A 156 -9.12 5.70 5.99
C ARG A 156 -9.94 6.30 4.84
N ARG A 157 -9.56 6.09 3.58
CA ARG A 157 -10.37 6.47 2.40
C ARG A 157 -11.72 5.77 2.38
N ALA A 158 -11.78 4.50 2.81
CA ALA A 158 -13.00 3.75 2.98
C ALA A 158 -13.84 4.16 4.21
N LYS A 159 -13.41 5.18 4.97
CA LYS A 159 -14.04 5.69 6.21
C LYS A 159 -13.98 4.72 7.40
N VAL A 160 -12.95 3.87 7.43
CA VAL A 160 -12.62 3.03 8.60
C VAL A 160 -11.91 3.87 9.66
N ASN A 161 -12.17 3.62 10.95
CA ASN A 161 -11.40 4.21 12.02
C ASN A 161 -10.12 3.40 12.28
N VAL A 162 -9.00 3.87 11.74
CA VAL A 162 -7.70 3.20 11.85
C VAL A 162 -6.90 3.79 13.01
N VAL A 163 -6.55 2.93 13.97
CA VAL A 163 -5.61 3.20 15.06
C VAL A 163 -4.26 2.60 14.70
N VAL A 164 -3.26 3.45 14.53
CA VAL A 164 -1.86 3.05 14.36
C VAL A 164 -1.19 3.04 15.74
N ALA A 165 -0.71 1.88 16.18
CA ALA A 165 -0.14 1.74 17.51
C ALA A 165 1.30 1.24 17.47
N SER A 166 2.24 2.00 18.03
CA SER A 166 3.62 1.56 18.16
C SER A 166 3.75 0.54 19.31
N VAL A 167 4.38 -0.60 19.04
CA VAL A 167 4.75 -1.58 20.09
C VAL A 167 6.06 -1.22 20.80
N GLU A 168 6.70 -0.14 20.38
CA GLU A 168 7.92 0.39 20.99
C GLU A 168 7.61 1.23 22.22
N LYS A 169 8.66 1.80 22.83
CA LYS A 169 8.53 2.79 23.91
C LYS A 169 8.18 4.20 23.42
N SER A 170 8.21 4.43 22.10
CA SER A 170 7.96 5.72 21.45
C SER A 170 6.94 5.55 20.32
N ALA A 171 6.13 6.59 20.09
CA ALA A 171 5.20 6.63 18.97
C ALA A 171 5.93 6.72 17.63
N GLN A 172 7.13 7.30 17.59
CA GLN A 172 7.95 7.31 16.38
C GLN A 172 8.70 5.98 16.23
N VAL A 173 8.56 5.33 15.09
CA VAL A 173 9.30 4.13 14.70
C VAL A 173 10.17 4.41 13.48
N LEU A 174 11.30 3.70 13.38
CA LEU A 174 12.14 3.65 12.18
C LEU A 174 11.77 2.40 11.38
N ALA A 175 11.14 2.58 10.23
CA ALA A 175 10.72 1.51 9.33
C ALA A 175 11.92 0.80 8.66
N SER A 176 11.63 -0.27 7.93
CA SER A 176 12.64 -1.19 7.37
C SER A 176 13.67 -0.52 6.45
N SER A 177 13.24 0.47 5.66
CA SER A 177 14.10 1.21 4.73
C SER A 177 14.47 2.61 5.26
N GLY A 178 14.29 2.85 6.56
CA GLY A 178 14.71 4.08 7.24
C GLY A 178 13.67 5.19 7.28
N THR A 179 12.46 4.96 6.76
CA THR A 179 11.35 5.92 6.88
C THR A 179 10.92 6.07 8.34
N LYS A 180 10.80 7.32 8.82
CA LYS A 180 10.26 7.59 10.16
C LYS A 180 8.73 7.69 10.08
N ILE A 181 8.04 6.84 10.83
CA ILE A 181 6.57 6.85 10.94
C ILE A 181 6.20 7.20 12.37
N VAL A 182 5.26 8.13 12.56
CA VAL A 182 4.71 8.48 13.87
C VAL A 182 3.35 7.81 14.03
N ALA A 183 3.25 6.86 14.95
CA ALA A 183 2.00 6.20 15.33
C ALA A 183 1.04 7.18 16.02
N ASP A 184 -0.26 6.88 15.97
CA ASP A 184 -1.28 7.66 16.68
C ASP A 184 -1.13 7.53 18.20
N LYS A 185 -0.67 6.37 18.68
CA LYS A 185 -0.45 6.08 20.11
C LYS A 185 0.51 4.91 20.34
N LEU A 186 0.87 4.66 21.60
CA LEU A 186 1.55 3.43 22.03
C LEU A 186 0.54 2.29 22.20
N ILE A 187 0.98 1.05 21.97
CA ILE A 187 0.15 -0.16 22.14
C ILE A 187 -0.37 -0.33 23.58
N ASN A 188 0.36 0.20 24.58
CA ASN A 188 -0.09 0.17 25.97
C ASN A 188 -1.39 0.96 26.16
N ALA A 189 -1.62 2.03 25.39
CA ALA A 189 -2.84 2.82 25.46
C ALA A 189 -4.04 2.15 24.77
N THR A 190 -3.85 0.95 24.20
CA THR A 190 -4.91 0.17 23.53
C THR A 190 -5.14 -1.19 24.17
N SER A 191 -4.57 -1.47 25.35
CA SER A 191 -4.61 -2.78 26.00
C SER A 191 -6.01 -3.31 26.30
N ASP A 192 -6.97 -2.39 26.47
CA ASP A 192 -8.37 -2.67 26.82
C ASP A 192 -9.32 -2.24 25.70
N SER A 193 -8.77 -1.87 24.52
CA SER A 193 -9.56 -1.53 23.34
C SER A 193 -10.02 -2.78 22.61
N ILE A 194 -11.25 -2.73 22.09
CA ILE A 194 -11.84 -3.77 21.26
C ILE A 194 -11.78 -3.30 19.81
N PHE A 195 -11.09 -4.07 18.95
CA PHE A 195 -11.00 -3.82 17.52
C PHE A 195 -11.86 -4.82 16.75
N ASP A 196 -12.49 -4.37 15.67
CA ASP A 196 -13.21 -5.26 14.76
C ASP A 196 -12.23 -6.02 13.85
N LEU A 197 -11.06 -5.43 13.60
CA LEU A 197 -9.96 -6.02 12.83
C LEU A 197 -8.58 -5.63 13.36
N ILE A 198 -7.66 -6.59 13.44
CA ILE A 198 -6.22 -6.37 13.71
C ILE A 198 -5.41 -6.85 12.49
N ILE A 199 -4.66 -5.96 11.83
CA ILE A 199 -3.84 -6.29 10.65
C ILE A 199 -2.36 -6.04 10.96
N LEU A 200 -1.53 -7.08 10.81
CA LEU A 200 -0.09 -6.98 11.03
C LEU A 200 0.64 -6.68 9.71
N PRO A 201 1.29 -5.51 9.57
CA PRO A 201 2.17 -5.23 8.45
C PRO A 201 3.44 -6.09 8.53
N GLY A 202 4.12 -6.25 7.40
CA GLY A 202 5.34 -7.05 7.28
C GLY A 202 6.61 -6.32 7.72
N GLY A 203 7.71 -6.71 7.09
CA GLY A 203 9.08 -6.35 7.45
C GLY A 203 9.63 -7.32 8.49
N THR A 204 10.66 -8.09 8.12
CA THR A 204 11.19 -9.20 8.96
C THR A 204 11.53 -8.74 10.39
N ALA A 205 12.22 -7.60 10.52
CA ALA A 205 12.60 -7.06 11.82
C ALA A 205 11.40 -6.50 12.61
N GLY A 206 10.42 -5.93 11.92
CA GLY A 206 9.17 -5.46 12.50
C GLY A 206 8.31 -6.63 13.00
N ALA A 207 8.10 -7.65 12.17
CA ALA A 207 7.35 -8.87 12.50
C ALA A 207 7.91 -9.58 13.75
N GLU A 208 9.25 -9.70 13.87
CA GLU A 208 9.87 -10.27 15.07
C GLU A 208 9.62 -9.43 16.34
N ARG A 209 9.55 -8.10 16.21
CA ARG A 209 9.21 -7.21 17.34
C ARG A 209 7.73 -7.26 17.69
N LEU A 210 6.85 -7.27 16.68
CA LEU A 210 5.42 -7.49 16.86
C LEU A 210 5.18 -8.81 17.61
N HIS A 211 5.86 -9.89 17.21
CA HIS A 211 5.79 -11.17 17.91
C HIS A 211 6.23 -11.07 19.39
N LYS A 212 7.20 -10.23 19.73
CA LYS A 212 7.67 -10.08 21.13
C LYS A 212 6.73 -9.25 22.00
N SER A 213 5.83 -8.46 21.43
CA SER A 213 4.88 -7.64 22.18
C SER A 213 3.86 -8.51 22.95
N LYS A 214 3.93 -8.49 24.28
CA LYS A 214 2.98 -9.20 25.16
C LYS A 214 1.55 -8.69 25.00
N ILE A 215 1.38 -7.38 24.81
CA ILE A 215 0.07 -6.75 24.64
C ILE A 215 -0.53 -7.15 23.30
N LEU A 216 0.25 -7.13 22.22
CA LEU A 216 -0.26 -7.57 20.92
C LEU A 216 -0.64 -9.06 20.94
N LYS A 217 0.15 -9.91 21.59
CA LYS A 217 -0.19 -11.33 21.82
C LYS A 217 -1.50 -11.50 22.57
N LYS A 218 -1.75 -10.71 23.62
CA LYS A 218 -3.03 -10.70 24.35
C LYS A 218 -4.18 -10.33 23.41
N LEU A 219 -4.06 -9.19 22.73
CA LEU A 219 -5.10 -8.67 21.82
C LEU A 219 -5.43 -9.67 20.69
N LEU A 220 -4.43 -10.31 20.08
CA LEU A 220 -4.65 -11.30 19.02
C LEU A 220 -5.39 -12.55 19.52
N LYS A 221 -5.07 -13.04 20.72
CA LYS A 221 -5.80 -14.16 21.33
C LYS A 221 -7.26 -13.78 21.62
N GLU A 222 -7.50 -12.58 22.11
CA GLU A 222 -8.84 -12.03 22.35
C GLU A 222 -9.61 -11.75 21.05
N GLN A 223 -8.90 -11.47 19.96
CA GLN A 223 -9.48 -11.29 18.64
C GLN A 223 -10.04 -12.62 18.13
N GLU A 224 -9.20 -13.66 18.18
CA GLU A 224 -9.54 -15.02 17.74
C GLU A 224 -10.62 -15.67 18.64
N SER A 225 -10.50 -15.57 19.96
CA SER A 225 -11.49 -16.17 20.88
C SER A 225 -12.88 -15.54 20.76
N ALA A 226 -12.95 -14.27 20.35
CA ALA A 226 -14.19 -13.56 20.08
C ALA A 226 -14.69 -13.74 18.63
N GLY A 227 -14.01 -14.54 17.79
CA GLY A 227 -14.37 -14.75 16.39
C GLY A 227 -14.29 -13.49 15.51
N ARG A 228 -13.44 -12.53 15.89
CA ARG A 228 -13.27 -11.27 15.17
C ARG A 228 -12.19 -11.38 14.09
N ILE A 229 -12.16 -10.41 13.20
CA ILE A 229 -11.33 -10.46 12.00
C ILE A 229 -9.88 -10.17 12.40
N PHE A 230 -8.93 -10.87 11.78
CA PHE A 230 -7.50 -10.56 11.89
C PHE A 230 -6.77 -10.94 10.62
N GLY A 231 -5.58 -10.40 10.46
CA GLY A 231 -4.80 -10.69 9.27
C GLY A 231 -3.36 -10.22 9.35
N ALA A 232 -2.60 -10.60 8.34
CA ALA A 232 -1.20 -10.24 8.23
C ALA A 232 -0.72 -10.26 6.79
N ILE A 233 0.23 -9.40 6.46
CA ILE A 233 0.85 -9.32 5.14
C ILE A 233 2.35 -9.62 5.22
N CYS A 234 2.90 -10.13 4.12
CA CYS A 234 4.32 -10.32 3.92
C CYS A 234 4.95 -11.27 4.94
N SER A 235 5.78 -10.77 5.85
CA SER A 235 6.48 -11.60 6.84
C SER A 235 5.61 -11.94 8.06
N SER A 236 4.55 -11.15 8.31
CA SER A 236 3.76 -11.23 9.54
C SER A 236 2.79 -12.42 9.67
N PRO A 237 2.41 -13.17 8.62
CA PRO A 237 1.74 -14.46 8.79
C PRO A 237 2.53 -15.43 9.69
N ALA A 238 3.87 -15.36 9.70
CA ALA A 238 4.70 -16.11 10.65
C ALA A 238 4.39 -15.77 12.12
N VAL A 239 4.01 -14.52 12.42
CA VAL A 239 3.64 -14.09 13.78
C VAL A 239 2.35 -14.76 14.21
N LEU A 240 1.37 -14.88 13.30
CA LEU A 240 0.11 -15.56 13.54
C LEU A 240 0.33 -17.08 13.70
N GLN A 241 1.19 -17.68 12.88
CA GLN A 241 1.59 -19.09 13.01
C GLN A 241 2.23 -19.41 14.36
N LYS A 242 3.23 -18.62 14.78
CA LYS A 242 3.90 -18.81 16.08
C LYS A 242 2.94 -18.68 17.28
N GLN A 243 1.76 -18.07 17.07
CA GLN A 243 0.71 -17.94 18.08
C GLN A 243 -0.39 -19.00 17.96
N GLY A 244 -0.32 -19.89 16.96
CA GLY A 244 -1.30 -20.94 16.70
C GLY A 244 -2.60 -20.46 16.03
N LEU A 245 -2.64 -19.21 15.55
CA LEU A 245 -3.87 -18.55 15.06
C LEU A 245 -4.26 -18.94 13.63
N ILE A 246 -3.36 -19.59 12.89
CA ILE A 246 -3.61 -20.05 11.51
C ILE A 246 -3.51 -21.57 11.38
N LYS A 247 -3.55 -22.29 12.50
CA LYS A 247 -3.51 -23.76 12.48
C LYS A 247 -4.72 -24.27 11.69
N ASP A 248 -4.46 -25.13 10.71
CA ASP A 248 -5.48 -25.74 9.85
C ASP A 248 -6.33 -24.71 9.07
N ARG A 249 -5.76 -23.53 8.80
CA ARG A 249 -6.35 -22.48 7.94
C ARG A 249 -5.46 -22.20 6.73
N LYS A 250 -6.08 -21.89 5.59
CA LYS A 250 -5.39 -21.45 4.39
C LYS A 250 -4.87 -20.02 4.56
N ALA A 251 -3.60 -19.83 4.23
CA ALA A 251 -2.95 -18.52 4.32
C ALA A 251 -1.88 -18.38 3.24
N THR A 252 -1.62 -17.16 2.80
CA THR A 252 -0.45 -16.82 2.00
C THR A 252 0.50 -15.93 2.79
N ALA A 253 1.72 -15.75 2.30
CA ALA A 253 2.76 -14.93 2.90
C ALA A 253 3.80 -14.57 1.85
N HIS A 254 4.78 -13.76 2.25
CA HIS A 254 5.98 -13.56 1.43
C HIS A 254 6.64 -14.91 1.12
N PRO A 255 7.16 -15.16 -0.10
CA PRO A 255 7.75 -16.45 -0.47
C PRO A 255 8.76 -17.00 0.55
N ALA A 256 9.62 -16.14 1.11
CA ALA A 256 10.59 -16.52 2.16
C ALA A 256 9.98 -17.03 3.50
N VAL A 257 8.67 -16.84 3.69
CA VAL A 257 7.89 -17.31 4.85
C VAL A 257 6.92 -18.42 4.47
N LEU A 258 6.42 -18.41 3.23
CA LEU A 258 5.35 -19.29 2.77
C LEU A 258 5.68 -20.78 2.98
N ASP A 259 6.89 -21.22 2.67
CA ASP A 259 7.33 -22.62 2.82
C ASP A 259 7.31 -23.12 4.27
N LYS A 260 7.25 -22.18 5.23
CA LYS A 260 7.15 -22.49 6.67
C LYS A 260 5.71 -22.60 7.12
N LEU A 261 4.74 -22.21 6.30
CA LEU A 261 3.32 -22.36 6.57
C LEU A 261 2.86 -23.77 6.22
N LYS A 262 2.22 -24.45 7.16
CA LYS A 262 1.69 -25.83 6.96
C LYS A 262 0.63 -25.88 5.84
N ASP A 263 -0.24 -24.88 5.81
CA ASP A 263 -1.38 -24.76 4.89
C ASP A 263 -1.22 -23.53 3.97
N GLY A 264 0.01 -23.32 3.47
CA GLY A 264 0.37 -22.21 2.59
C GLY A 264 -0.30 -22.28 1.21
N VAL A 265 -0.81 -21.16 0.73
CA VAL A 265 -1.36 -20.98 -0.63
C VAL A 265 -0.42 -20.06 -1.41
N ASN A 266 0.18 -20.56 -2.48
CA ASN A 266 1.22 -19.86 -3.25
C ASN A 266 0.67 -19.10 -4.47
N ASP A 267 -0.44 -19.57 -5.03
CA ASP A 267 -1.02 -19.08 -6.29
C ASP A 267 -2.08 -17.98 -6.10
N ALA A 268 -2.09 -17.32 -4.94
CA ALA A 268 -2.97 -16.21 -4.62
C ALA A 268 -2.23 -15.08 -3.90
N GLN A 269 -2.41 -13.84 -4.38
CA GLN A 269 -1.86 -12.64 -3.78
C GLN A 269 -2.59 -12.26 -2.48
N VAL A 270 -3.86 -12.62 -2.39
CA VAL A 270 -4.70 -12.43 -1.20
C VAL A 270 -5.45 -13.72 -0.91
N VAL A 271 -5.38 -14.19 0.33
CA VAL A 271 -6.11 -15.36 0.81
C VAL A 271 -6.99 -14.95 1.98
N ILE A 272 -8.27 -15.29 1.89
CA ILE A 272 -9.23 -15.17 2.99
C ILE A 272 -9.62 -16.59 3.41
N ASP A 273 -9.57 -16.88 4.70
CA ASP A 273 -10.12 -18.10 5.29
C ASP A 273 -11.00 -17.72 6.49
N GLY A 274 -12.30 -17.67 6.26
CA GLY A 274 -13.28 -17.19 7.24
C GLY A 274 -13.01 -15.76 7.70
N LYS A 275 -12.45 -15.61 8.91
CA LYS A 275 -12.11 -14.32 9.55
C LYS A 275 -10.61 -13.98 9.48
N LEU A 276 -9.79 -14.87 8.91
CA LEU A 276 -8.38 -14.64 8.62
C LEU A 276 -8.23 -14.05 7.22
N ILE A 277 -7.39 -13.02 7.07
CA ILE A 277 -6.93 -12.56 5.75
C ILE A 277 -5.42 -12.41 5.71
N THR A 278 -4.80 -12.86 4.62
CA THR A 278 -3.34 -12.76 4.44
C THR A 278 -2.95 -12.35 3.03
N SER A 279 -1.73 -11.82 2.87
CA SER A 279 -1.20 -11.38 1.58
C SER A 279 0.33 -11.46 1.50
N GLN A 280 0.88 -11.42 0.27
CA GLN A 280 2.25 -11.81 -0.02
C GLN A 280 3.32 -10.72 0.20
N GLY A 281 3.07 -9.45 -0.11
CA GLY A 281 4.13 -8.45 -0.05
C GLY A 281 3.73 -7.04 -0.46
N LEU A 282 4.74 -6.20 -0.68
CA LEU A 282 4.58 -4.77 -0.96
C LEU A 282 3.65 -4.51 -2.15
N ALA A 283 3.88 -5.19 -3.30
CA ALA A 283 3.07 -5.00 -4.50
C ALA A 283 1.61 -5.45 -4.33
N THR A 284 1.31 -6.29 -3.33
CA THR A 284 -0.05 -6.79 -3.08
C THR A 284 -0.79 -5.99 -2.00
N ALA A 285 -0.15 -5.00 -1.38
CA ALA A 285 -0.73 -4.22 -0.28
C ALA A 285 -2.03 -3.47 -0.67
N ILE A 286 -2.10 -2.94 -1.90
CA ILE A 286 -3.32 -2.28 -2.41
C ILE A 286 -4.46 -3.30 -2.53
N GLN A 287 -4.21 -4.45 -3.14
CA GLN A 287 -5.20 -5.51 -3.36
C GLN A 287 -5.70 -6.08 -2.03
N PHE A 288 -4.77 -6.33 -1.11
CA PHE A 288 -5.06 -6.77 0.25
C PHE A 288 -5.97 -5.78 0.98
N SER A 289 -5.65 -4.49 0.92
CA SER A 289 -6.46 -3.44 1.54
C SER A 289 -7.84 -3.32 0.89
N LEU A 290 -7.94 -3.41 -0.44
CA LEU A 290 -9.21 -3.37 -1.16
C LEU A 290 -10.07 -4.63 -0.92
N ALA A 291 -9.45 -5.79 -0.68
CA ALA A 291 -10.16 -7.00 -0.27
C ALA A 291 -10.81 -6.84 1.10
N ILE A 292 -10.10 -6.20 2.06
CA ILE A 292 -10.67 -5.83 3.37
C ILE A 292 -11.87 -4.89 3.19
N VAL A 293 -11.72 -3.83 2.39
CA VAL A 293 -12.81 -2.87 2.12
C VAL A 293 -14.01 -3.58 1.47
N SER A 294 -13.77 -4.49 0.52
CA SER A 294 -14.81 -5.28 -0.14
C SER A 294 -15.55 -6.20 0.84
N LYS A 295 -14.85 -6.87 1.77
CA LYS A 295 -15.50 -7.70 2.79
C LYS A 295 -16.32 -6.88 3.79
N LEU A 296 -15.84 -5.71 4.20
CA LEU A 296 -16.52 -4.86 5.18
C LEU A 296 -17.72 -4.09 4.59
N PHE A 297 -17.62 -3.63 3.34
CA PHE A 297 -18.56 -2.65 2.77
C PHE A 297 -19.09 -3.00 1.37
N GLY A 298 -18.66 -4.14 0.79
CA GLY A 298 -19.03 -4.55 -0.56
C GLY A 298 -18.18 -3.95 -1.67
N HIS A 299 -18.33 -4.50 -2.89
CA HIS A 299 -17.54 -4.13 -4.07
C HIS A 299 -17.70 -2.67 -4.50
N ALA A 300 -18.87 -2.07 -4.28
CA ALA A 300 -19.11 -0.67 -4.66
C ALA A 300 -18.17 0.31 -3.92
N ARG A 301 -17.99 0.10 -2.60
CA ARG A 301 -17.07 0.92 -1.80
C ARG A 301 -15.61 0.68 -2.20
N ALA A 302 -15.23 -0.59 -2.39
CA ALA A 302 -13.87 -0.94 -2.82
C ALA A 302 -13.53 -0.33 -4.19
N ARG A 303 -14.45 -0.41 -5.16
CA ARG A 303 -14.30 0.20 -6.49
C ARG A 303 -14.14 1.72 -6.41
N SER A 304 -14.99 2.40 -5.64
CA SER A 304 -14.88 3.85 -5.46
C SER A 304 -13.52 4.27 -4.87
N VAL A 305 -13.00 3.52 -3.89
CA VAL A 305 -11.66 3.77 -3.33
C VAL A 305 -10.58 3.51 -4.38
N ALA A 306 -10.65 2.41 -5.11
CA ALA A 306 -9.69 2.05 -6.16
C ALA A 306 -9.64 3.09 -7.30
N GLU A 307 -10.79 3.59 -7.75
CA GLU A 307 -10.89 4.67 -8.74
C GLU A 307 -10.18 5.94 -8.27
N GLY A 308 -10.37 6.32 -6.99
CA GLY A 308 -9.67 7.46 -6.39
C GLY A 308 -8.16 7.28 -6.23
N LEU A 309 -7.66 6.05 -6.34
CA LEU A 309 -6.24 5.73 -6.40
C LEU A 309 -5.73 5.65 -7.86
N VAL A 310 -6.61 5.66 -8.86
CA VAL A 310 -6.30 5.27 -10.24
C VAL A 310 -5.75 3.84 -10.30
N TYR A 311 -6.38 2.94 -9.56
CA TYR A 311 -6.06 1.52 -9.51
C TYR A 311 -7.15 0.70 -10.21
N GLN A 312 -6.77 -0.24 -11.06
CA GLN A 312 -7.72 -1.13 -11.72
C GLN A 312 -8.34 -2.08 -10.71
N TYR A 313 -9.67 -2.05 -10.59
CA TYR A 313 -10.42 -2.97 -9.76
C TYR A 313 -11.18 -3.96 -10.65
N PRO A 314 -11.07 -5.29 -10.41
CA PRO A 314 -11.73 -6.29 -11.22
C PRO A 314 -13.24 -6.05 -11.34
N ARG A 315 -13.80 -6.39 -12.50
CA ARG A 315 -15.26 -6.47 -12.68
C ARG A 315 -15.72 -7.75 -11.99
N SER A 316 -16.39 -7.58 -10.85
CA SER A 316 -17.14 -8.62 -10.14
C SER A 316 -18.19 -9.25 -11.03
#